data_AF-A0A937PPF9-F1
#
_entry.id   AF-A0A937PPF9-F1
#
_cell.length_a   1.000
_cell.length_b   1.000
_cell.length_c   1.000
_cell.angle_alpha   90.00
_cell.angle_beta   90.00
_cell.angle_gamma   90.00
#
_symmetry.space_group_name_H-M   'P 1'
#
loop_
_entity.id
_entity.type
_entity.pdbx_description
1 polymer ?
#
loop_
_entity_poly.entity_id
_entity_poly.type
_entity_poly.pdbx_seq_one_letter_code
_entity_poly.pdbx_strand_id
1 'polypeptide(L)'
;MKPVSALFMAALLAATITHGEGLDTMQNGENVTVKPRDTGAALINPGMGWTMHFYSNVPRNYGSKLAPFDTLKDFPGLSTVYLRLPWAYLEPEEG
;
A
#
# COMPACT_ATOMS: atom_id res chain seq x y z
N MET A 1 76.08 -16.65 3.87
CA MET A 1 75.26 -17.19 4.98
C MET A 1 73.87 -16.57 4.91
N LYS A 2 72.91 -17.43 4.57
CA LYS A 2 71.43 -17.47 4.75
C LYS A 2 70.55 -16.18 4.63
N PRO A 3 69.33 -16.33 4.07
CA PRO A 3 68.54 -15.27 3.45
C PRO A 3 67.42 -14.76 4.37
N VAL A 4 67.29 -13.45 4.56
CA VAL A 4 66.13 -12.89 5.25
C VAL A 4 65.05 -12.54 4.22
N SER A 5 64.26 -13.58 3.93
CA SER A 5 62.80 -13.55 3.87
C SER A 5 62.10 -12.51 2.98
N ALA A 6 62.14 -12.76 1.66
CA ALA A 6 61.09 -12.34 0.73
C ALA A 6 59.69 -12.93 1.07
N LEU A 7 59.61 -13.80 2.09
CA LEU A 7 58.38 -14.40 2.59
C LEU A 7 57.52 -13.43 3.42
N PHE A 8 58.08 -12.35 3.97
CA PHE A 8 57.32 -11.43 4.83
C PHE A 8 56.53 -10.35 4.07
N MET A 9 56.89 -10.02 2.82
CA MET A 9 56.10 -9.09 2.00
C MET A 9 54.96 -9.75 1.21
N ALA A 10 55.03 -11.07 0.96
CA ALA A 10 53.95 -11.79 0.30
C ALA A 10 52.72 -12.00 1.23
N ALA A 11 52.92 -11.97 2.55
CA ALA A 11 51.84 -12.13 3.52
C ALA A 11 50.95 -10.87 3.68
N LEU A 12 51.42 -9.69 3.30
CA LEU A 12 50.60 -8.46 3.34
C LEU A 12 49.77 -8.24 2.07
N LEU A 13 50.10 -8.92 0.96
CA LEU A 13 49.33 -8.87 -0.29
C LEU A 13 48.30 -10.01 -0.40
N ALA A 14 48.43 -11.06 0.41
CA ALA A 14 47.47 -12.17 0.47
C ALA A 14 46.27 -11.92 1.40
N ALA A 15 46.31 -10.90 2.27
CA ALA A 15 45.24 -10.58 3.21
C ALA A 15 44.14 -9.67 2.62
N THR A 16 44.32 -9.13 1.41
CA THR A 16 43.33 -8.28 0.73
C THR A 16 42.55 -8.98 -0.38
N ILE A 17 42.82 -10.26 -0.64
CA ILE A 17 42.10 -11.08 -1.62
C ILE A 17 41.27 -12.16 -0.89
N THR A 18 40.55 -11.74 0.14
CA THR A 18 39.41 -12.47 0.70
C THR A 18 38.19 -11.55 0.73
N HIS A 19 37.95 -10.83 -0.37
CA HIS A 19 36.62 -10.34 -0.71
C HIS A 19 36.31 -10.84 -2.12
N GLY A 20 36.33 -12.17 -2.23
CA GLY A 20 35.71 -12.85 -3.36
C GLY A 20 34.20 -12.67 -3.27
N GLU A 21 33.61 -12.37 -4.43
CA GLU A 21 32.25 -12.74 -4.77
C GLU A 21 31.14 -12.15 -3.89
N GLY A 22 31.03 -10.82 -3.93
CA GLY A 22 29.77 -10.13 -3.73
C GLY A 22 29.21 -9.60 -5.05
N LEU A 23 29.38 -10.33 -6.16
CA LEU A 23 28.47 -10.15 -7.29
C LEU A 23 27.14 -10.71 -6.80
N ASP A 24 26.30 -9.80 -6.26
CA ASP A 24 24.87 -10.06 -6.06
C ASP A 24 24.41 -10.75 -7.33
N THR A 25 24.19 -12.07 -7.20
CA THR A 25 23.50 -12.81 -8.22
C THR A 25 22.12 -12.18 -8.18
N MET A 26 21.89 -11.21 -9.09
CA MET A 26 20.55 -10.78 -9.45
C MET A 26 19.85 -12.10 -9.73
N GLN A 27 19.11 -12.60 -8.74
CA GLN A 27 18.34 -13.80 -8.93
C GLN A 27 17.49 -13.45 -10.13
N ASN A 28 17.78 -14.10 -11.26
CA ASN A 28 16.92 -14.10 -12.42
C ASN A 28 15.67 -14.85 -11.95
N GLY A 29 14.86 -14.16 -11.13
CA GLY A 29 13.62 -14.67 -10.62
C GLY A 29 12.82 -15.00 -11.85
N GLU A 30 12.55 -16.28 -12.05
CA GLU A 30 11.69 -16.68 -13.15
C GLU A 30 10.41 -15.85 -13.07
N ASN A 31 10.14 -15.09 -14.12
CA ASN A 31 8.92 -14.31 -14.20
C ASN A 31 7.74 -15.28 -14.32
N VAL A 32 7.05 -15.53 -13.20
CA VAL A 32 5.85 -16.35 -13.19
C VAL A 32 4.65 -15.50 -13.59
N THR A 33 4.01 -15.84 -14.71
CA THR A 33 2.74 -15.24 -15.11
C THR A 33 1.59 -15.99 -14.45
N VAL A 34 0.86 -15.32 -13.56
CA VAL A 34 -0.33 -15.89 -12.92
C VAL A 34 -1.58 -15.34 -13.62
N LYS A 35 -2.56 -16.23 -13.91
CA LYS A 35 -3.89 -15.85 -14.40
C LYS A 35 -4.93 -16.27 -13.37
N PRO A 36 -5.28 -15.39 -12.42
CA PRO A 36 -6.32 -15.68 -11.45
C PRO A 36 -7.64 -15.96 -12.16
N ARG A 37 -8.41 -16.90 -11.63
CA ARG A 37 -9.78 -17.12 -12.09
C ARG A 37 -10.66 -15.95 -11.62
N ASP A 38 -11.52 -15.47 -12.50
CA ASP A 38 -12.53 -14.48 -12.11
C ASP A 38 -13.48 -15.09 -11.07
N THR A 39 -13.66 -14.36 -9.96
CA THR A 39 -14.54 -14.75 -8.85
C THR A 39 -15.95 -14.19 -9.01
N GLY A 40 -16.17 -13.26 -9.95
CA GLY A 40 -17.42 -12.53 -10.10
C GLY A 40 -17.70 -11.53 -8.97
N ALA A 41 -16.80 -11.41 -7.98
CA ALA A 41 -16.92 -10.44 -6.90
C ALA A 41 -16.62 -9.03 -7.42
N ALA A 42 -17.38 -8.05 -6.93
CA ALA A 42 -17.12 -6.66 -7.27
C ALA A 42 -15.76 -6.23 -6.72
N LEU A 43 -14.94 -5.62 -7.58
CA LEU A 43 -13.66 -5.07 -7.16
C LEU A 43 -13.89 -3.86 -6.26
N ILE A 44 -13.40 -3.95 -5.02
CA ILE A 44 -13.30 -2.80 -4.12
C ILE A 44 -11.94 -2.15 -4.37
N ASN A 45 -11.97 -0.96 -4.95
CA ASN A 45 -10.77 -0.17 -5.23
C ASN A 45 -10.78 1.10 -4.36
N PRO A 46 -10.02 1.16 -3.26
CA PRO A 46 -10.05 2.34 -2.38
C PRO A 46 -9.76 3.64 -3.15
N GLY A 47 -10.62 4.65 -2.99
CA GLY A 47 -10.51 5.93 -3.68
C GLY A 47 -10.98 5.94 -5.15
N MET A 48 -11.43 4.80 -5.69
CA MET A 48 -11.97 4.68 -7.05
C MET A 48 -13.24 3.81 -7.07
N GLY A 49 -14.31 4.30 -7.68
CA GLY A 49 -15.56 3.54 -7.84
C GLY A 49 -16.74 4.25 -7.20
N TRP A 50 -17.70 3.46 -6.70
CA TRP A 50 -18.95 4.00 -6.19
C TRP A 50 -18.76 4.65 -4.81
N THR A 51 -19.27 5.87 -4.68
CA THR A 51 -19.31 6.60 -3.41
C THR A 51 -20.76 6.98 -3.12
N MET A 52 -21.25 6.61 -1.94
CA MET A 52 -22.58 6.96 -1.48
C MET A 52 -22.52 8.29 -0.72
N HIS A 53 -23.36 9.25 -1.09
CA HIS A 53 -23.47 10.51 -0.38
C HIS A 53 -24.61 10.43 0.61
N PHE A 54 -24.30 10.26 1.90
CA PHE A 54 -25.31 10.07 2.94
C PHE A 54 -26.02 11.38 3.29
N TYR A 55 -25.26 12.46 3.46
CA TYR A 55 -25.77 13.81 3.68
C TYR A 55 -25.33 14.75 2.57
N SER A 56 -26.26 15.55 2.05
CA SER A 56 -25.98 16.59 1.04
C SER A 56 -26.81 17.83 1.33
N ASN A 57 -26.13 18.95 1.66
CA ASN A 57 -26.66 20.30 1.93
C ASN A 57 -27.64 20.43 3.11
N VAL A 58 -28.69 19.61 3.18
CA VAL A 58 -29.68 19.59 4.26
C VAL A 58 -29.78 18.15 4.77
N PRO A 59 -29.40 17.86 6.02
CA PRO A 59 -29.44 16.49 6.57
C PRO A 59 -30.80 15.79 6.49
N ARG A 60 -31.89 16.56 6.39
CA ARG A 60 -33.27 16.03 6.23
C ARG A 60 -33.65 15.64 4.79
N ASN A 61 -32.96 16.13 3.76
CA ASN A 61 -33.39 15.94 2.36
C ASN A 61 -32.76 14.72 1.69
N TYR A 62 -31.60 14.26 2.17
CA TYR A 62 -30.88 13.12 1.62
C TYR A 62 -30.57 12.12 2.74
N GLY A 63 -30.65 10.81 2.45
CA GLY A 63 -30.52 9.77 3.47
C GLY A 63 -31.71 9.63 4.43
N SER A 64 -32.71 10.50 4.37
CA SER A 64 -33.85 10.49 5.32
C SER A 64 -34.81 9.30 5.17
N LYS A 65 -34.71 8.55 4.07
CA LYS A 65 -35.39 7.26 3.88
C LYS A 65 -34.51 6.06 4.27
N LEU A 66 -33.22 6.28 4.49
CA LEU A 66 -32.27 5.25 4.88
C LEU A 66 -32.16 5.24 6.41
N ALA A 67 -32.05 4.05 6.98
CA ALA A 67 -31.75 3.96 8.40
C ALA A 67 -30.34 4.55 8.66
N PRO A 68 -30.07 5.11 9.85
CA PRO A 68 -28.74 5.66 10.18
C PRO A 68 -27.57 4.69 10.03
N PHE A 69 -27.86 3.38 10.05
CA PHE A 69 -26.90 2.29 9.92
C PHE A 69 -26.92 1.62 8.53
N ASP A 70 -27.73 2.13 7.61
CA ASP A 70 -27.83 1.58 6.26
C ASP A 70 -26.66 2.06 5.40
N THR A 71 -25.62 1.23 5.35
CA THR A 71 -24.40 1.47 4.57
C THR A 71 -24.49 0.96 3.13
N LEU A 72 -25.69 0.53 2.68
CA LEU A 72 -25.90 -0.05 1.35
C LEU A 72 -24.90 -1.18 1.01
N LYS A 73 -24.59 -2.04 1.99
CA LYS A 73 -23.65 -3.16 1.87
C LYS A 73 -23.99 -4.14 0.74
N ASP A 74 -25.25 -4.16 0.31
CA ASP A 74 -25.74 -5.04 -0.75
C ASP A 74 -25.42 -4.48 -2.15
N PHE A 75 -24.92 -3.23 -2.24
CA PHE A 75 -24.51 -2.64 -3.52
C PHE A 75 -23.08 -3.08 -3.89
N PRO A 76 -22.90 -3.84 -4.98
CA PRO A 76 -21.59 -4.38 -5.35
C PRO A 76 -20.59 -3.26 -5.70
N GLY A 77 -19.46 -3.25 -4.99
CA GLY A 77 -18.36 -2.30 -5.25
C GLY A 77 -18.54 -0.93 -4.58
N LEU A 78 -19.61 -0.72 -3.79
CA LEU A 78 -19.70 0.42 -2.89
C LEU A 78 -18.78 0.19 -1.69
N SER A 79 -17.78 1.06 -1.54
CA SER A 79 -16.79 0.94 -0.46
C SER A 79 -16.65 2.20 0.38
N THR A 80 -17.23 3.32 -0.07
CA THR A 80 -17.03 4.63 0.54
C THR A 80 -18.37 5.31 0.79
N VAL A 81 -18.56 5.77 2.02
CA VAL A 81 -19.69 6.62 2.41
C VAL A 81 -19.15 8.03 2.69
N TYR A 82 -19.65 9.00 1.95
CA TYR A 82 -19.29 10.40 2.08
C TYR A 82 -20.38 11.15 2.85
N LEU A 83 -19.98 11.86 3.90
CA LEU A 83 -20.84 12.69 4.74
C LEU A 83 -20.44 14.15 4.56
N ARG A 84 -21.37 14.98 4.10
CA ARG A 84 -21.19 16.42 4.05
C ARG A 84 -22.06 17.09 5.09
N LEU A 85 -21.43 17.68 6.10
CA LEU A 85 -22.09 18.43 7.16
C LEU A 85 -21.62 19.88 7.14
N PRO A 86 -22.53 20.86 6.98
CA PRO A 86 -22.21 22.26 7.21
C PRO A 86 -21.68 22.51 8.62
N TRP A 87 -20.65 23.37 8.72
CA TRP A 87 -20.00 23.70 10.00
C TRP A 87 -21.00 24.24 11.04
N ALA A 88 -21.96 25.06 10.60
CA ALA A 88 -23.01 25.63 11.46
C ALA A 88 -23.88 24.58 12.19
N TYR A 89 -23.88 23.30 11.77
CA TYR A 89 -24.54 22.23 12.52
C TYR A 89 -23.66 21.63 13.62
N LEU A 90 -22.35 21.71 13.50
CA LEU A 90 -21.39 21.23 14.49
C LEU A 90 -21.11 22.31 15.54
N GLU A 91 -21.00 23.56 15.10
CA GLU A 91 -20.73 24.72 15.92
C GLU A 91 -21.74 25.83 15.55
N PRO A 92 -22.85 25.95 16.30
CA PRO A 92 -23.89 26.93 16.02
C PRO A 92 -23.48 28.37 16.36
N GLU A 93 -22.62 28.55 17.34
CA GLU A 93 -22.12 29.85 17.81
C GLU A 93 -20.71 30.08 17.26
N GLU A 94 -20.37 31.31 16.86
CA GLU A 94 -19.04 31.63 16.34
C GLU A 94 -17.99 31.52 17.45
N GLY A 95 -16.92 30.76 17.21
CA GLY A 95 -15.82 30.51 18.15
C GLY A 95 -14.72 31.57 18.14
#